data_AF-A0AA95KB94-F1
#
_entry.id   AF-A0AA95KB94-F1
#
_cell.length_a   1.000
_cell.length_b   1.000
_cell.length_c   1.000
_cell.angle_alpha   90.00
_cell.angle_beta   90.00
_cell.angle_gamma   90.00
#
_symmetry.space_group_name_H-M   'P 1'
#
loop_
_entity.id
_entity.type
_entity.pdbx_description
1 polymer ?
#
loop_
_entity_poly.entity_id
_entity_poly.type
_entity_poly.pdbx_seq_one_letter_code
_entity_poly.pdbx_strand_id
1 'polypeptide(L)' 'MTRKPHRNGRGLFLGALLGATAGALIGRAAGSALFGAILGAVIGAAILYRVNPGPWKRD' A
#
# COMPACT_ATOMS: atom_id res chain seq x y z
N MET A 1 -7.00 26.14 -11.13
CA MET A 1 -5.80 25.34 -10.78
C MET A 1 -6.25 23.93 -10.45
N THR A 2 -6.01 22.96 -11.34
CA THR A 2 -6.33 21.54 -11.09
C THR A 2 -5.42 21.04 -9.97
N ARG A 3 -5.98 20.78 -8.78
CA ARG A 3 -5.24 20.21 -7.65
C ARG A 3 -4.68 18.86 -8.07
N LYS A 4 -3.38 18.78 -8.38
CA LYS A 4 -2.71 17.49 -8.56
C LYS A 4 -2.78 16.74 -7.23
N PRO A 5 -3.30 15.50 -7.19
CA PRO A 5 -3.21 14.68 -5.99
C PRO A 5 -1.73 14.49 -5.64
N HIS A 6 -1.31 14.97 -4.48
CA HIS A 6 0.06 14.88 -4.01
C HIS A 6 0.37 13.41 -3.68
N ARG A 7 1.22 12.77 -4.49
CA ARG A 7 1.58 11.36 -4.35
C ARG A 7 2.56 11.21 -3.19
N ASN A 8 2.14 10.55 -2.11
CA ASN A 8 3.01 10.25 -0.98
C ASN A 8 3.70 8.90 -1.16
N GLY A 9 4.97 8.91 -1.56
CA GLY A 9 5.77 7.68 -1.67
C GLY A 9 5.80 6.86 -0.36
N ARG A 10 5.65 7.51 0.80
CA ARG A 10 5.64 6.87 2.11
C ARG A 10 4.40 5.99 2.35
N GLY A 11 3.20 6.44 1.99
CA GLY A 11 1.99 5.60 2.12
C GLY A 11 1.98 4.46 1.12
N LEU A 12 2.50 4.68 -0.10
CA LEU A 12 2.71 3.61 -1.06
C LEU A 12 3.64 2.52 -0.49
N PHE A 13 4.78 2.93 0.06
CA PHE A 13 5.79 2.01 0.59
C PHE A 13 5.32 1.28 1.86
N LEU A 14 4.77 2.01 2.84
CA LEU A 14 4.24 1.42 4.08
C LEU A 14 3.04 0.51 3.79
N GLY A 15 2.19 0.91 2.85
CA GLY A 15 1.06 0.11 2.41
C GLY A 15 1.53 -1.19 1.74
N ALA A 16 2.55 -1.09 0.88
CA ALA A 16 3.14 -2.26 0.25
C ALA A 16 3.76 -3.23 1.27
N LEU A 17 4.50 -2.72 2.26
CA LEU A 17 5.11 -3.56 3.29
C LEU A 17 4.07 -4.25 4.18
N LEU A 18 3.15 -3.49 4.77
CA LEU A 18 2.10 -4.04 5.65
C LEU A 18 1.20 -5.02 4.89
N GLY A 19 0.83 -4.63 3.66
CA GLY A 19 0.08 -5.46 2.75
C GLY A 19 0.81 -6.76 2.41
N ALA A 20 2.09 -6.70 2.07
CA ALA A 20 2.90 -7.87 1.75
C ALA A 20 3.01 -8.82 2.94
N THR A 21 3.23 -8.31 4.15
CA THR A 21 3.34 -9.13 5.35
C THR A 21 2.02 -9.84 5.67
N ALA A 22 0.90 -9.11 5.70
CA ALA A 22 -0.41 -9.70 5.95
C ALA A 22 -0.81 -10.68 4.83
N GLY A 23 -0.57 -10.29 3.59
CA GLY A 23 -0.82 -11.09 2.42
C GLY A 23 0.01 -12.37 2.38
N ALA A 24 1.28 -12.33 2.78
CA ALA A 24 2.13 -13.51 2.87
C ALA A 24 1.59 -14.53 3.87
N LEU A 25 1.10 -14.07 5.03
CA LEU A 25 0.51 -14.94 6.06
C LEU A 25 -0.78 -15.61 5.57
N ILE A 26 -1.68 -14.83 4.97
CA ILE A 26 -2.93 -15.36 4.40
C ILE A 26 -2.63 -16.29 3.21
N GLY A 27 -1.73 -15.88 2.32
CA GLY A 27 -1.30 -16.67 1.17
C GLY A 27 -0.66 -17.98 1.57
N ARG A 28 0.12 -18.00 2.65
CA ARG A 28 0.72 -19.23 3.18
C ARG A 28 -0.35 -20.24 3.63
N ALA A 29 -1.44 -19.76 4.23
CA ALA A 29 -2.59 -20.61 4.56
C ALA A 29 -3.37 -21.07 3.31
N ALA A 30 -3.40 -20.25 2.25
CA ALA A 30 -4.04 -20.55 0.98
C ALA A 30 -3.17 -21.35 -0.02
N GLY A 31 -1.95 -21.76 0.38
CA GLY A 31 -1.05 -22.60 -0.43
C GLY A 31 0.04 -21.86 -1.22
N SER A 32 0.10 -20.52 -1.17
CA SER A 32 1.21 -19.75 -1.75
C SER A 32 1.46 -18.42 -1.02
N ALA A 33 2.50 -18.40 -0.20
CA ALA A 33 2.93 -17.21 0.53
C ALA A 33 3.37 -16.07 -0.42
N LEU A 34 4.05 -16.41 -1.53
CA LEU A 34 4.53 -15.43 -2.51
C LEU A 34 3.36 -14.71 -3.18
N PHE A 35 2.35 -15.47 -3.61
CA PHE A 35 1.19 -14.89 -4.29
C PHE A 35 0.38 -13.98 -3.36
N GLY A 36 0.20 -14.42 -2.11
CA GLY A 36 -0.42 -13.60 -1.08
C GLY A 36 0.37 -12.33 -0.78
N ALA A 37 1.71 -12.40 -0.71
CA ALA A 37 2.55 -11.23 -0.48
C ALA A 37 2.41 -10.19 -1.60
N ILE A 38 2.42 -10.62 -2.87
CA ILE A 38 2.29 -9.72 -4.01
C ILE A 38 0.91 -9.05 -4.01
N LEU A 39 -0.17 -9.83 -3.86
CA LEU A 39 -1.53 -9.29 -3.80
C LEU A 39 -1.71 -8.34 -2.63
N GLY A 40 -1.26 -8.75 -1.45
CA GLY A 40 -1.31 -7.95 -0.25
C GLY A 40 -0.56 -6.62 -0.42
N ALA A 41 0.64 -6.64 -1.01
CA ALA A 41 1.42 -5.44 -1.28
C ALA A 41 0.66 -4.45 -2.16
N VAL A 42 0.05 -4.92 -3.26
CA VAL A 42 -0.72 -4.07 -4.17
C VAL A 42 -1.93 -3.45 -3.46
N ILE A 43 -2.68 -4.26 -2.72
CA ILE A 43 -3.87 -3.80 -1.98
C ILE A 43 -3.49 -2.80 -0.89
N GLY A 44 -2.52 -3.14 -0.05
CA GLY A 44 -2.07 -2.29 1.04
C GLY A 44 -1.50 -0.96 0.54
N ALA A 45 -0.71 -0.99 -0.54
CA ALA A 45 -0.20 0.21 -1.19
C ALA A 45 -1.34 1.09 -1.69
N ALA A 46 -2.34 0.53 -2.38
CA ALA A 46 -3.47 1.28 -2.91
C ALA A 46 -4.32 1.91 -1.79
N ILE A 47 -4.57 1.18 -0.70
CA ILE A 47 -5.32 1.69 0.46
C ILE A 47 -4.57 2.85 1.10
N LEU A 48 -3.30 2.66 1.46
CA LEU A 48 -2.57 3.65 2.24
C LEU A 48 -2.13 4.87 1.40
N TYR A 49 -1.97 4.67 0.09
CA TYR A 49 -1.87 5.76 -0.89
C TYR A 49 -3.13 6.62 -0.94
N ARG A 50 -4.31 6.03 -0.70
CA ARG A 50 -5.60 6.75 -0.69
C ARG A 50 -5.94 7.36 0.67
N VAL A 51 -5.61 6.67 1.77
CA VAL A 51 -6.01 7.05 3.13
C VAL A 51 -5.08 8.08 3.76
N ASN A 52 -3.78 8.04 3.44
CA ASN A 52 -2.81 9.00 3.99
C ASN A 52 -2.15 9.81 2.88
N PRO A 53 -2.89 10.58 2.05
CA PRO A 53 -2.23 11.49 1.11
C PRO A 53 -1.36 12.43 1.96
N GLY A 54 -0.05 12.31 1.82
CA GLY A 54 0.94 12.91 2.71
C GLY A 54 0.71 14.41 2.91
N PRO A 55 1.33 15.01 3.94
CA PRO A 55 1.01 16.36 4.39
C PRO A 55 0.95 17.33 3.22
N TRP A 56 -0.19 18.02 3.07
CA TRP A 56 -0.31 19.11 2.13
C TRP A 56 0.77 20.13 2.45
N LYS A 57 1.76 20.27 1.56
CA LYS A 57 2.59 21.47 1.54
C LYS A 57 1.65 22.64 1.26
N ARG A 58 1.35 23.39 2.32
CA ARG A 58 0.81 24.74 2.25
C ARG A 58 2.00 25.66 2.06
N ASP A 59 2.49 25.72 0.84
CA ASP A 59 3.42 26.75 0.40
C ASP A 59 2.68 27.62 -0.63
#